data_AF-A0A2A5CM58-F1
#
_entry.id   AF-A0A2A5CM58-F1
#
_cell.length_a   1.000
_cell.length_b   1.000
_cell.length_c   1.000
_cell.angle_alpha   90.00
_cell.angle_beta   90.00
_cell.angle_gamma   90.00
#
_symmetry.space_group_name_H-M   'P 1'
#
loop_
_entity.id
_entity.type
_entity.pdbx_description
1 polymer ?
#
loop_
_entity_poly.entity_id
_entity_poly.type
_entity_poly.pdbx_seq_one_letter_code
_entity_poly.pdbx_strand_id
1 'polypeptide(L)'
;MTPTANTLPAKTNFKIVVAFCSMLTGTGAMFTATTSYGYPDNEHASQSQMKHRGPDFAKLATELELTGEQSAQLKTTLKSHRKEKKAAHQALRQKHKAERKEIRASHKQELDSKLANFLTQEQIIKLHETRKENKPHHSRKHGCKH
;
A
#
# COMPACT_ATOMS: atom_id res chain seq x y z
N MET A 1 -27.09 -46.22 65.28
CA MET A 1 -26.07 -47.22 64.94
C MET A 1 -26.38 -47.78 63.55
N THR A 2 -25.42 -47.66 62.62
CA THR A 2 -25.38 -48.25 61.24
C THR A 2 -26.47 -47.74 60.24
N PRO A 3 -26.38 -48.02 58.92
CA PRO A 3 -25.92 -47.05 57.91
C PRO A 3 -26.91 -46.91 56.73
N THR A 4 -26.73 -45.92 55.84
CA THR A 4 -27.15 -46.04 54.41
C THR A 4 -26.58 -44.84 53.64
N ALA A 5 -25.50 -45.01 52.88
CA ALA A 5 -25.49 -45.45 51.48
C ALA A 5 -25.95 -44.36 50.49
N ASN A 6 -24.93 -43.74 49.91
CA ASN A 6 -24.77 -43.45 48.49
C ASN A 6 -25.85 -42.66 47.74
N THR A 7 -25.54 -41.38 47.49
CA THR A 7 -25.81 -40.77 46.18
C THR A 7 -24.71 -39.77 45.83
N LEU A 8 -23.80 -40.20 44.94
CA LEU A 8 -23.02 -39.33 44.06
C LEU A 8 -23.62 -39.53 42.64
N PRO A 9 -23.31 -38.72 41.60
CA PRO A 9 -22.22 -37.73 41.52
C PRO A 9 -22.56 -36.43 40.77
N ALA A 10 -21.70 -35.41 40.88
CA ALA A 10 -21.20 -34.67 39.71
C ALA A 10 -19.99 -33.84 40.13
N LYS A 11 -18.79 -34.39 39.94
CA LYS A 11 -17.80 -33.92 38.94
C LYS A 11 -17.37 -32.45 39.11
N THR A 12 -16.45 -32.24 40.04
CA THR A 12 -15.55 -31.09 40.09
C THR A 12 -14.28 -31.40 39.29
N ASN A 13 -14.01 -30.58 38.28
CA ASN A 13 -12.79 -30.62 37.47
C ASN A 13 -11.64 -29.98 38.26
N PHE A 14 -10.52 -30.69 38.43
CA PHE A 14 -9.28 -30.02 38.85
C PHE A 14 -8.00 -30.80 38.46
N LYS A 15 -7.14 -30.07 37.72
CA LYS A 15 -5.67 -29.93 37.86
C LYS A 15 -4.70 -30.85 37.08
N ILE A 16 -3.61 -30.17 36.65
CA ILE A 16 -2.19 -30.60 36.42
C ILE A 16 -1.88 -31.01 34.96
N VAL A 17 -1.14 -30.25 34.11
CA VAL A 17 0.23 -29.64 34.14
C VAL A 17 1.20 -30.44 33.24
N VAL A 18 1.70 -29.74 32.20
CA VAL A 18 3.05 -29.81 31.55
C VAL A 18 3.47 -31.10 30.81
N ALA A 19 3.80 -30.96 29.50
CA ALA A 19 5.17 -31.13 28.97
C ALA A 19 5.24 -31.01 27.44
N PHE A 20 6.39 -30.49 26.98
CA PHE A 20 6.82 -30.18 25.63
C PHE A 20 6.90 -31.38 24.67
N CYS A 21 6.65 -31.14 23.38
CA CYS A 21 7.33 -31.88 22.31
C CYS A 21 7.63 -30.93 21.12
N SER A 22 8.91 -30.86 20.79
CA SER A 22 9.56 -29.96 19.87
C SER A 22 9.77 -30.58 18.48
N MET A 23 9.67 -29.74 17.44
CA MET A 23 10.24 -29.85 16.09
C MET A 23 9.85 -31.05 15.20
N LEU A 24 9.23 -30.77 14.04
CA LEU A 24 9.91 -30.96 12.75
C LEU A 24 9.19 -30.23 11.60
N THR A 25 9.99 -29.43 10.90
CA THR A 25 9.89 -28.87 9.55
C THR A 25 8.88 -29.49 8.58
N GLY A 26 7.97 -28.63 8.08
CA GLY A 26 7.27 -28.79 6.81
C GLY A 26 7.43 -27.50 6.00
N THR A 27 8.14 -27.59 4.89
CA THR A 27 8.54 -26.51 3.98
C THR A 27 7.35 -25.66 3.52
N GLY A 28 7.26 -24.43 4.01
CA GLY A 28 6.40 -23.40 3.42
C GLY A 28 6.96 -23.01 2.06
N ALA A 29 6.35 -23.51 0.99
CA ALA A 29 6.68 -23.16 -0.38
C ALA A 29 6.72 -21.64 -0.54
N MET A 30 7.87 -21.10 -0.94
CA MET A 30 7.94 -19.73 -1.44
C MET A 30 7.16 -19.67 -2.75
N PHE A 31 5.95 -19.11 -2.70
CA PHE A 31 5.21 -18.73 -3.89
C PHE A 31 5.96 -17.56 -4.54
N THR A 32 6.83 -17.87 -5.51
CA THR A 32 7.45 -16.86 -6.37
C THR A 32 6.38 -16.36 -7.32
N ALA A 33 5.79 -15.21 -7.00
CA ALA A 33 4.99 -14.47 -7.97
C ALA A 33 5.94 -13.93 -9.06
N THR A 34 6.17 -14.74 -10.09
CA THR A 34 6.74 -14.26 -11.34
C THR A 34 5.72 -13.31 -11.95
N THR A 35 5.90 -12.02 -11.69
CA THR A 35 5.26 -10.98 -12.49
C THR A 35 5.95 -11.00 -13.86
N SER A 36 5.51 -11.94 -14.71
CA SER A 36 5.70 -11.86 -16.15
C SER A 36 5.01 -10.57 -16.58
N TYR A 37 5.81 -9.52 -16.72
CA TYR A 37 5.44 -8.26 -17.32
C TYR A 37 5.08 -8.58 -18.77
N GLY A 38 3.79 -8.87 -19.01
CA GLY A 38 3.25 -8.84 -20.36
C GLY A 38 3.62 -7.49 -20.96
N TYR A 39 4.26 -7.52 -22.11
CA TYR A 39 4.54 -6.35 -22.92
C TYR A 39 3.26 -6.07 -23.72
N PRO A 40 2.41 -5.10 -23.33
CA PRO A 40 1.44 -4.61 -24.29
C PRO A 40 2.19 -3.72 -25.26
N ASP A 41 2.40 -4.23 -26.48
CA ASP A 41 2.53 -3.42 -27.68
C ASP A 41 1.33 -2.45 -27.68
N ASN A 42 1.57 -1.24 -27.18
CA ASN A 42 0.56 -0.19 -27.23
C ASN A 42 0.86 0.63 -28.47
N GLU A 43 0.19 0.22 -29.55
CA GLU A 43 -0.21 1.13 -30.60
C GLU A 43 -0.72 2.44 -29.98
N HIS A 44 -0.35 3.55 -30.61
CA HIS A 44 -0.62 4.91 -30.19
C HIS A 44 -2.13 5.22 -30.11
N ALA A 45 -2.82 4.75 -29.08
CA ALA A 45 -4.12 5.27 -28.70
C ALA A 45 -3.90 6.59 -27.96
N SER A 46 -3.93 7.68 -28.72
CA SER A 46 -4.00 9.06 -28.23
C SER A 46 -5.29 9.28 -27.43
N GLN A 47 -5.31 8.80 -26.19
CA GLN A 47 -6.42 9.07 -25.27
C GLN A 47 -6.38 10.54 -24.88
N SER A 48 -7.26 11.30 -25.53
CA SER A 48 -7.65 12.66 -25.16
C SER A 48 -7.78 12.81 -23.64
N GLN A 49 -7.35 13.95 -23.12
CA GLN A 49 -7.42 14.33 -21.71
C GLN A 49 -8.86 14.29 -21.17
N MET A 50 -9.33 13.11 -20.77
CA MET A 50 -10.60 12.98 -20.07
C MET A 50 -10.44 13.63 -18.70
N LYS A 51 -10.97 14.84 -18.55
CA LYS A 51 -11.20 15.45 -17.23
C LYS A 51 -11.98 14.42 -16.42
N HIS A 52 -11.37 13.89 -15.35
CA HIS A 52 -12.02 12.97 -14.42
C HIS A 52 -13.21 13.65 -13.73
N ARG A 53 -14.35 13.68 -14.41
CA ARG A 53 -15.64 14.02 -13.83
C ARG A 53 -16.03 12.85 -12.94
N GLY A 54 -16.56 13.15 -11.76
CA GLY A 54 -17.09 12.11 -10.89
C GLY A 54 -18.23 11.34 -11.56
N PRO A 55 -18.73 10.26 -10.94
CA PRO A 55 -19.86 9.52 -11.49
C PRO A 55 -21.05 10.46 -11.72
N ASP A 56 -21.70 10.29 -12.87
CA ASP A 56 -22.93 11.01 -13.20
C ASP A 56 -24.11 10.36 -12.47
N PHE A 57 -24.46 10.94 -11.32
CA PHE A 57 -25.53 10.43 -10.47
C PHE A 57 -26.91 10.52 -11.12
N ALA A 58 -27.12 11.47 -12.05
CA ALA A 58 -28.40 11.57 -12.75
C ALA A 58 -28.54 10.40 -13.72
N LYS A 59 -27.49 10.12 -14.50
CA LYS A 59 -27.44 8.95 -15.37
C LYS A 59 -27.65 7.64 -14.58
N LEU A 60 -26.92 7.44 -13.48
CA LEU A 60 -27.05 6.25 -12.63
C LEU A 60 -28.44 6.11 -12.00
N ALA A 61 -29.06 7.21 -11.56
CA ALA A 61 -30.42 7.17 -11.02
C ALA A 61 -31.45 6.80 -12.09
N THR A 62 -31.24 7.23 -13.33
CA THR A 62 -32.14 6.92 -14.45
C THR A 62 -31.98 5.48 -14.91
N GLU A 63 -30.74 4.98 -15.05
CA GLU A 63 -30.45 3.60 -15.47
C GLU A 63 -30.87 2.55 -14.44
N LEU A 64 -30.87 2.90 -13.16
CA LEU A 64 -31.25 2.00 -12.06
C LEU A 64 -32.68 2.26 -11.55
N GLU A 65 -33.43 3.15 -12.20
CA GLU A 65 -34.81 3.51 -11.83
C GLU A 65 -34.95 3.89 -10.35
N LEU A 66 -33.97 4.64 -9.82
CA LEU A 66 -33.93 4.98 -8.40
C LEU A 66 -34.98 6.03 -8.05
N THR A 67 -35.66 5.84 -6.93
CA THR A 67 -36.49 6.88 -6.33
C THR A 67 -35.63 8.05 -5.84
N GLY A 68 -36.26 9.21 -5.60
CA GLY A 68 -35.56 10.40 -5.12
C GLY A 68 -34.78 10.15 -3.82
N GLU A 69 -35.34 9.37 -2.90
CA GLU A 69 -34.69 8.99 -1.65
C GLU A 69 -33.50 8.04 -1.87
N GLN A 70 -33.66 7.03 -2.72
CA GLN A 70 -32.59 6.08 -3.05
C GLN A 70 -31.41 6.78 -3.74
N SER A 71 -31.70 7.71 -4.66
CA SER A 71 -30.67 8.52 -5.33
C SER A 71 -29.91 9.41 -4.35
N ALA A 72 -30.61 10.04 -3.39
CA ALA A 72 -30.01 10.85 -2.34
C ALA A 72 -29.10 10.03 -1.40
N GLN A 73 -29.54 8.83 -1.01
CA GLN A 73 -28.74 7.89 -0.23
C GLN A 73 -27.49 7.43 -1.00
N LEU A 74 -27.65 7.00 -2.26
CA LEU A 74 -26.53 6.57 -3.12
C LEU A 74 -25.47 7.66 -3.26
N LYS A 75 -25.91 8.90 -3.51
CA LYS A 75 -25.01 10.06 -3.63
C LYS A 75 -24.24 10.32 -2.34
N THR A 76 -24.90 10.17 -1.19
CA THR A 76 -24.28 10.36 0.12
C THR A 76 -23.25 9.27 0.40
N THR A 77 -23.62 8.00 0.19
CA THR A 77 -22.75 6.84 0.37
C THR A 77 -21.51 6.90 -0.52
N LEU A 78 -21.67 7.13 -1.82
CA LEU A 78 -20.54 7.22 -2.75
C LEU A 78 -19.62 8.41 -2.47
N LYS A 79 -20.18 9.53 -1.99
CA LYS A 79 -19.36 10.67 -1.53
C LYS A 79 -18.56 10.34 -0.26
N SER A 80 -19.16 9.65 0.72
CA SER A 80 -18.44 9.21 1.93
C SER A 80 -17.31 8.26 1.58
N HIS A 81 -17.62 7.20 0.83
CA HIS A 81 -16.65 6.21 0.38
C HIS A 81 -15.50 6.85 -0.42
N ARG A 82 -15.78 7.85 -1.27
CA ARG A 82 -14.75 8.60 -1.98
C ARG A 82 -13.83 9.39 -1.03
N LYS A 83 -14.38 10.00 0.02
CA LYS A 83 -13.59 10.71 1.04
C LYS A 83 -12.69 9.74 1.80
N GLU A 84 -13.22 8.61 2.23
CA GLU A 84 -12.47 7.55 2.90
C GLU A 84 -11.33 7.03 2.02
N LYS A 85 -11.61 6.69 0.76
CA LYS A 85 -10.58 6.27 -0.20
C LYS A 85 -9.50 7.34 -0.39
N LYS A 86 -9.88 8.62 -0.44
CA LYS A 86 -8.93 9.74 -0.56
C LYS A 86 -8.04 9.83 0.68
N ALA A 87 -8.61 9.69 1.88
CA ALA A 87 -7.86 9.70 3.13
C ALA A 87 -6.88 8.52 3.21
N ALA A 88 -7.35 7.30 2.90
CA ALA A 88 -6.51 6.11 2.84
C ALA A 88 -5.34 6.27 1.86
N HIS A 89 -5.61 6.80 0.66
CA HIS A 89 -4.57 7.03 -0.33
C HIS A 89 -3.57 8.12 0.11
N GLN A 90 -4.03 9.15 0.82
CA GLN A 90 -3.15 10.18 1.38
C GLN A 90 -2.22 9.60 2.46
N ALA A 91 -2.76 8.77 3.37
CA ALA A 91 -1.97 8.10 4.39
C ALA A 91 -0.90 7.19 3.76
N LEU A 92 -1.28 6.38 2.76
CA LEU A 92 -0.35 5.52 2.04
C LEU A 92 0.75 6.32 1.33
N ARG A 93 0.38 7.43 0.69
CA ARG A 93 1.35 8.35 0.05
C ARG A 93 2.35 8.93 1.05
N GLN A 94 1.90 9.30 2.25
CA GLN A 94 2.78 9.82 3.29
C GLN A 94 3.75 8.74 3.78
N LYS A 95 3.26 7.52 4.02
CA LYS A 95 4.09 6.36 4.39
C LYS A 95 5.17 6.09 3.36
N HIS A 96 4.80 5.95 2.09
CA HIS A 96 5.77 5.73 1.01
C HIS A 96 6.74 6.90 0.81
N LYS A 97 6.31 8.14 1.08
CA LYS A 97 7.22 9.30 1.03
C LYS A 97 8.31 9.20 2.10
N ALA A 98 7.96 8.76 3.30
CA ALA A 98 8.92 8.54 4.38
C ALA A 98 9.89 7.40 4.03
N GLU A 99 9.37 6.24 3.63
CA GLU A 99 10.18 5.08 3.21
C GLU A 99 11.16 5.45 2.09
N ARG A 100 10.68 6.13 1.04
CA ARG A 100 11.53 6.58 -0.07
C ARG A 100 12.59 7.58 0.37
N LYS A 101 12.32 8.41 1.38
CA LYS A 101 13.31 9.38 1.89
C LYS A 101 14.43 8.64 2.62
N GLU A 102 14.08 7.66 3.43
CA GLU A 102 15.03 6.82 4.15
C GLU A 102 15.91 6.00 3.20
N ILE A 103 15.30 5.30 2.24
CA ILE A 103 16.04 4.52 1.22
C ILE A 103 17.00 5.41 0.42
N ARG A 104 16.58 6.64 0.09
CA ARG A 104 17.47 7.59 -0.61
C ARG A 104 18.61 8.07 0.26
N ALA A 105 18.36 8.27 1.55
CA ALA A 105 19.40 8.69 2.49
C ALA A 105 20.44 7.59 2.69
N SER A 106 20.00 6.34 2.89
CA SER A 106 20.91 5.20 3.05
C SER A 106 21.74 4.96 1.78
N HIS A 107 21.11 4.97 0.60
CA HIS A 107 21.84 4.83 -0.66
C HIS A 107 22.82 5.98 -0.90
N LYS A 108 22.47 7.21 -0.46
CA LYS A 108 23.41 8.33 -0.54
C LYS A 108 24.63 8.09 0.35
N GLN A 109 24.43 7.67 1.59
CA GLN A 109 25.52 7.37 2.52
C GLN A 109 26.43 6.24 2.02
N GLU A 110 25.84 5.17 1.46
CA GLU A 110 26.60 4.08 0.85
C GLU A 110 27.42 4.55 -0.36
N LEU A 111 26.87 5.45 -1.17
CA LEU A 111 27.61 6.03 -2.29
C LEU A 111 28.75 6.94 -1.77
N ASP A 112 28.48 7.77 -0.78
CA ASP A 112 29.49 8.66 -0.18
C ASP A 112 30.63 7.85 0.45
N SER A 113 30.36 6.72 1.09
CA SER A 113 31.40 5.84 1.65
C SER A 113 32.25 5.17 0.56
N LYS A 114 31.64 4.74 -0.55
CA LYS A 114 32.37 4.21 -1.72
C LYS A 114 33.24 5.27 -2.38
N LEU A 115 32.76 6.51 -2.48
CA LEU A 115 33.52 7.63 -3.06
C LEU A 115 34.68 8.05 -2.15
N ALA A 116 34.52 8.00 -0.84
CA ALA A 116 35.56 8.36 0.13
C ALA A 116 36.84 7.50 0.03
N ASN A 117 36.77 6.36 -0.67
CA ASN A 117 37.95 5.55 -0.97
C ASN A 117 38.96 6.24 -1.90
N PHE A 118 38.53 7.24 -2.69
CA PHE A 118 39.39 7.89 -3.68
C PHE A 118 39.11 9.39 -3.89
N LEU A 119 38.06 9.95 -3.28
CA LEU A 119 37.77 11.38 -3.30
C LEU A 119 37.83 11.97 -1.89
N THR A 120 38.28 13.23 -1.80
CA THR A 120 38.19 13.99 -0.55
C THR A 120 36.76 14.43 -0.28
N GLN A 121 36.46 14.78 0.98
CA GLN A 121 35.13 15.25 1.37
C GLN A 121 34.68 16.49 0.58
N GLU A 122 35.59 17.42 0.29
CA GLU A 122 35.31 18.62 -0.51
C GLU A 122 34.95 18.28 -1.96
N GLN A 123 35.64 17.30 -2.56
CA GLN A 123 35.35 16.83 -3.91
C GLN A 123 33.99 16.13 -3.98
N ILE A 124 33.63 15.36 -2.96
CA ILE A 124 32.32 14.71 -2.86
C ILE A 124 31.20 15.76 -2.74
N ILE A 125 31.39 16.82 -1.95
CA ILE A 125 30.43 17.93 -1.84
C ILE A 125 30.24 18.61 -3.20
N LYS A 126 31.33 18.98 -3.88
CA LYS A 126 31.29 19.62 -5.19
C LYS A 126 30.63 18.74 -6.26
N LEU A 127 30.83 17.42 -6.19
CA LEU A 127 30.15 16.46 -7.06
C LEU A 127 28.62 16.48 -6.84
N HIS A 128 28.16 16.51 -5.58
CA HIS A 128 26.73 16.60 -5.26
C HIS A 128 26.10 17.91 -5.76
N GLU A 129 26.81 19.03 -5.65
CA GLU A 129 26.37 20.33 -6.16
C GLU A 129 26.25 20.31 -7.69
N THR A 130 27.32 19.87 -8.37
CA THR A 130 27.35 19.76 -9.84
C THR A 130 26.24 18.85 -10.37
N ARG A 131 25.93 17.75 -9.68
CA ARG A 131 24.82 16.85 -10.06
C ARG A 131 23.44 17.47 -9.83
N LYS A 132 23.29 18.35 -8.84
CA LYS A 132 22.02 19.06 -8.59
C LYS A 132 21.78 20.11 -9.66
N GLU A 133 22.81 20.85 -10.04
CA GLU A 133 22.76 21.90 -11.08
C GLU A 133 22.51 21.31 -12.46
N ASN A 134 23.21 20.22 -12.81
CA ASN A 134 23.04 19.53 -14.10
C ASN A 134 21.87 18.56 -14.13
N LYS A 135 20.98 18.59 -13.14
CA LYS A 135 19.83 17.70 -13.12
C LYS A 135 18.93 18.06 -14.30
N PRO A 136 18.61 17.13 -15.22
CA PRO A 136 17.80 17.45 -16.38
C PRO A 136 16.47 18.03 -15.88
N HIS A 137 16.16 19.24 -16.31
CA HIS A 137 14.81 19.77 -16.16
C HIS A 137 13.91 18.81 -16.90
N HIS A 138 13.15 17.99 -16.17
CA HIS A 138 11.99 17.34 -16.76
C HIS A 138 11.04 18.47 -17.16
N SER A 139 11.13 18.89 -18.41
CA SER A 139 10.08 19.66 -19.06
C SER A 139 8.83 18.81 -18.89
N ARG A 140 8.00 19.17 -17.91
CA ARG A 140 6.60 18.77 -17.94
C ARG A 140 6.15 19.15 -19.34
N LYS A 141 5.80 18.17 -20.17
CA LYS A 141 5.15 18.41 -21.46
C LYS A 141 3.84 19.17 -21.16
N HIS A 142 3.96 20.47 -21.01
CA HIS A 142 2.85 21.42 -20.94
C HIS A 142 2.52 21.75 -22.39
N GLY A 143 1.28 21.43 -22.77
CA GLY A 143 0.53 21.87 -23.95
C GLY A 143 1.32 22.35 -25.15
N CYS A 144 1.45 21.50 -26.17
CA CYS A 144 1.52 22.00 -27.55
C CYS A 144 0.13 22.58 -27.89
N LYS A 145 0.05 23.90 -27.93
CA LYS A 145 -0.97 24.63 -28.67
C LYS A 145 -0.56 24.56 -30.14
N HIS A 146 -1.32 23.87 -30.97
CA HIS A 146 -1.49 24.15 -32.39
C HIS A 146 -2.91 23.78 -32.76
#